data_AF-A0A397VYL9-F1
#
_entry.id   AF-A0A397VYL9-F1
#
_cell.length_a   1.000
_cell.length_b   1.000
_cell.length_c   1.000
_cell.angle_alpha   90.00
_cell.angle_beta   90.00
_cell.angle_gamma   90.00
#
_symmetry.space_group_name_H-M   'P 1'
#
loop_
_entity.id
_entity.type
_entity.pdbx_description
1 polymer ?
#
loop_
_entity_poly.entity_id
_entity_poly.type
_entity_poly.pdbx_seq_one_letter_code
_entity_poly.pdbx_strand_id
1 'polypeptide(L)'
;MMKCWNMVPEKRPTAKELCDIFTEWQNSENIFLELSESDKKLKNLNSDDMQVYMDSLYKSSFISFNYQDSKLCEWEMPDMIDE
;
A
#
# COMPACT_ATOMS: atom_id res chain seq x y z
N MET A 1 -5.69 6.45 -8.30
CA MET A 1 -5.33 5.02 -8.18
C MET A 1 -5.68 4.15 -9.38
N MET A 2 -6.83 4.33 -10.05
CA MET A 2 -7.25 3.44 -11.16
C MET A 2 -6.21 3.26 -12.28
N LYS A 3 -5.44 4.32 -12.61
CA LYS A 3 -4.33 4.25 -13.59
C LYS A 3 -3.20 3.30 -13.16
N CYS A 4 -2.96 3.13 -11.86
CA CYS A 4 -1.94 2.22 -11.33
C CYS A 4 -2.30 0.74 -11.56
N TRP A 5 -3.58 0.45 -11.77
CA TRP A 5 -4.09 -0.90 -12.03
C TRP A 5 -4.32 -1.18 -13.52
N ASN A 6 -3.68 -0.41 -14.40
CA ASN A 6 -3.76 -0.73 -15.82
C ASN A 6 -3.21 -2.14 -16.08
N MET A 7 -3.94 -2.94 -16.86
CA MET A 7 -3.49 -4.27 -17.26
C MET A 7 -2.17 -4.22 -18.04
N VAL A 8 -1.98 -3.16 -18.82
CA VAL A 8 -0.76 -2.92 -19.60
C VAL A 8 0.25 -2.17 -18.71
N PRO A 9 1.41 -2.77 -18.37
CA PRO A 9 2.39 -2.18 -17.47
C PRO A 9 2.88 -0.80 -17.92
N GLU A 10 3.12 -0.61 -19.21
CA GLU A 10 3.64 0.63 -19.80
C GLU A 10 2.63 1.78 -19.71
N LYS A 11 1.35 1.49 -19.46
CA LYS A 11 0.31 2.50 -19.25
C LYS A 11 0.14 2.90 -17.79
N ARG A 12 0.87 2.26 -16.87
CA ARG A 12 0.88 2.64 -15.46
C ARG A 12 1.77 3.86 -15.29
N PRO A 13 1.43 4.75 -14.34
CA PRO A 13 2.32 5.85 -14.00
C PRO A 13 3.63 5.31 -13.45
N THR A 14 4.70 5.99 -13.78
CA THR A 14 6.02 5.79 -13.20
C THR A 14 6.05 6.22 -11.74
N ALA A 15 7.04 5.74 -10.98
CA ALA A 15 7.23 6.15 -9.59
C ALA A 15 7.38 7.67 -9.46
N LYS A 16 8.06 8.31 -10.42
CA LYS A 16 8.22 9.76 -10.44
C LYS A 16 6.89 10.50 -10.58
N GLU A 17 6.06 10.10 -11.53
CA GLU A 17 4.74 10.71 -11.72
C GLU A 17 3.84 10.53 -10.48
N LEU A 18 3.95 9.40 -9.78
CA LEU A 18 3.25 9.18 -8.52
C LEU A 18 3.76 10.09 -7.40
N CYS A 19 5.07 10.28 -7.28
CA CYS A 19 5.65 11.24 -6.34
C CYS A 19 5.10 12.64 -6.57
N ASP A 20 5.09 13.11 -7.82
CA ASP A 20 4.59 14.44 -8.17
C ASP A 20 3.10 14.60 -7.78
N ILE A 21 2.27 13.59 -8.08
CA ILE A 21 0.85 13.56 -7.68
C ILE A 21 0.70 13.63 -6.15
N PHE A 22 1.48 12.85 -5.40
CA PHE A 22 1.39 12.85 -3.94
C PHE A 22 1.88 14.16 -3.34
N THR A 23 2.89 14.80 -3.91
CA THR A 23 3.35 16.13 -3.48
C THR A 23 2.29 17.20 -3.70
N GLU A 24 1.54 17.15 -4.80
CA GLU A 24 0.39 18.04 -5.00
C GLU A 24 -0.71 17.79 -3.95
N TRP A 25 -0.97 16.53 -3.64
CA TRP A 25 -2.02 16.16 -2.68
C TRP A 25 -1.69 16.55 -1.24
N GLN A 26 -0.42 16.45 -0.84
CA GLN A 26 0.04 16.81 0.51
C GLN A 26 -0.29 18.26 0.88
N ASN A 27 -0.35 19.15 -0.12
CA ASN A 27 -0.62 20.56 0.08
C ASN A 27 -2.09 20.95 -0.11
N SER A 28 -2.96 20.00 -0.46
CA SER A 28 -4.39 20.27 -0.68
C SER A 28 -5.24 19.87 0.52
N GLU A 29 -5.76 20.87 1.24
CA GLU A 29 -6.67 20.68 2.37
C GLU A 29 -7.97 19.99 1.96
N ASN A 30 -8.46 20.24 0.74
CA ASN A 30 -9.70 19.62 0.24
C ASN A 30 -9.57 18.10 0.10
N ILE A 31 -8.41 17.61 -0.37
CA ILE A 31 -8.15 16.18 -0.57
C ILE A 31 -8.09 15.49 0.79
N PHE A 32 -7.44 16.12 1.77
CA PHE A 32 -7.39 15.61 3.15
C PHE A 32 -8.78 15.47 3.77
N LEU A 33 -9.66 16.45 3.59
CA LEU A 33 -11.03 16.41 4.10
C LEU A 33 -11.82 15.26 3.45
N GLU A 34 -11.74 15.10 2.13
CA GLU A 34 -12.40 14.02 1.40
C GLU A 34 -11.91 12.62 1.83
N LEU A 35 -10.60 12.47 2.01
CA LEU A 35 -10.00 11.23 2.51
C LEU A 35 -10.45 10.93 3.95
N SER A 36 -10.47 11.93 4.84
CA SER A 36 -10.93 11.76 6.22
C SER A 36 -12.39 11.33 6.30
N GLU A 37 -13.25 11.87 5.45
CA GLU A 37 -14.66 11.47 5.40
C GLU A 37 -14.82 10.03 4.88
N SER A 38 -14.02 9.66 3.89
CA SER A 38 -13.98 8.31 3.33
C SER A 38 -13.50 7.28 4.37
N ASP A 39 -12.49 7.61 5.17
CA ASP A 39 -12.01 6.76 6.26
C ASP A 39 -13.09 6.52 7.33
N LYS A 40 -13.87 7.55 7.67
CA LYS A 40 -15.01 7.40 8.59
C LYS A 40 -16.05 6.44 8.02
N LYS A 41 -16.35 6.52 6.71
CA LYS A 41 -17.27 5.60 6.02
C LYS A 41 -16.76 4.16 6.05
N LEU A 42 -15.44 3.95 5.86
CA LEU A 42 -14.83 2.62 5.95
C LEU A 42 -14.89 2.04 7.37
N LYS A 43 -14.63 2.84 8.41
CA LYS A 43 -14.75 2.39 9.80
C LYS A 43 -16.17 1.92 10.15
N ASN A 44 -17.18 2.55 9.57
CA ASN A 44 -18.58 2.13 9.75
C ASN A 44 -18.92 0.81 9.01
N LEU A 45 -18.15 0.42 7.99
CA LEU A 45 -18.32 -0.84 7.25
C LEU A 45 -17.57 -2.01 7.89
N ASN A 46 -16.48 -1.72 8.61
CA ASN A 46 -15.74 -2.71 9.40
C ASN A 46 -16.52 -3.04 10.69
N SER A 47 -17.64 -3.76 10.58
CA SER A 47 -18.08 -4.61 11.69
C SER A 47 -17.03 -5.70 11.89
N ASP A 48 -16.75 -6.09 13.14
CA ASP A 48 -15.66 -7.00 13.53
C ASP A 48 -15.54 -8.27 12.65
N ASP A 49 -16.65 -8.76 12.07
CA ASP A 49 -16.69 -9.90 11.15
C ASP A 49 -15.81 -9.77 9.90
N MET A 50 -15.63 -8.56 9.33
CA MET A 50 -14.88 -8.39 8.08
C MET A 50 -13.36 -8.37 8.32
N GLN A 51 -12.91 -7.90 9.49
CA GLN A 51 -11.50 -7.95 9.89
C GLN A 51 -11.02 -9.39 10.14
N VAL A 52 -11.83 -10.20 10.83
CA VAL A 52 -11.51 -11.61 11.11
C VAL A 52 -11.37 -12.42 9.81
N TYR A 53 -12.23 -12.14 8.82
CA TYR A 53 -12.17 -12.78 7.51
C TYR A 53 -10.87 -12.46 6.75
N MET A 54 -10.48 -11.19 6.67
CA MET A 54 -9.27 -10.77 5.94
C MET A 54 -7.98 -11.26 6.61
N ASP A 55 -7.92 -11.23 7.94
CA ASP A 55 -6.78 -11.78 8.71
C ASP A 55 -6.62 -13.29 8.48
N SER A 56 -7.73 -14.03 8.40
CA SER A 56 -7.70 -15.47 8.15
C SER A 56 -7.19 -15.82 6.75
N LEU A 57 -7.59 -15.04 5.73
CA LEU A 57 -7.19 -15.20 4.34
C LEU A 57 -5.72 -14.86 4.11
N TYR A 58 -5.24 -13.79 4.75
CA TYR A 58 -3.84 -13.39 4.68
C TYR A 58 -2.94 -14.42 5.37
N LYS A 59 -3.34 -14.92 6.55
CA LYS A 59 -2.60 -15.99 7.25
C LYS A 59 -2.61 -17.33 6.52
N SER A 60 -3.73 -17.73 5.89
CA SER A 60 -3.79 -19.02 5.19
C SER A 60 -2.98 -19.04 3.89
N SER A 61 -2.64 -17.87 3.36
CA SER A 61 -1.91 -17.71 2.10
C SER A 61 -0.39 -17.66 2.28
N PHE A 62 0.12 -17.98 3.47
CA PHE A 62 1.56 -18.08 3.70
C PHE A 62 2.11 -19.29 2.91
N ILE A 63 2.55 -19.04 1.68
CA ILE A 63 3.29 -20.01 0.89
C ILE A 63 4.67 -20.15 1.57
N SER A 64 4.96 -21.33 2.13
CA SER A 64 6.29 -21.61 2.67
C SER A 64 7.32 -21.53 1.55
N PHE A 65 8.16 -20.51 1.55
CA PHE A 65 9.30 -20.44 0.65
C PHE A 65 10.33 -21.50 1.08
N ASN A 66 10.43 -22.59 0.33
CA ASN A 66 11.62 -23.44 0.40
C ASN A 66 12.74 -22.71 -0.33
N TYR A 67 13.56 -21.97 0.43
CA TYR A 67 14.76 -21.32 -0.09
C TYR A 67 15.74 -22.39 -0.59
N GLN A 68 15.81 -22.60 -1.90
CA GLN A 68 16.98 -23.20 -2.54
C GLN A 68 17.88 -22.07 -3.04
N ASP A 69 18.72 -21.63 -2.11
CA ASP A 69 20.05 -21.04 -2.25
C ASP A 69 20.47 -20.55 -3.64
N SER A 70 19.84 -19.48 -4.12
CA SER A 70 20.38 -18.67 -5.22
C SER A 70 20.40 -17.21 -4.81
N LYS A 71 21.58 -16.81 -4.30
CA LYS A 71 22.10 -15.44 -4.13
C LYS A 71 21.04 -14.36 -3.84
N LEU A 72 20.78 -14.16 -2.56
CA LEU A 72 20.21 -12.92 -2.01
C LEU A 72 21.09 -11.73 -2.43
N CYS A 73 20.51 -10.76 -3.13
CA CYS A 73 21.01 -9.39 -3.03
C CYS A 73 20.61 -8.88 -1.65
N GLU A 74 21.59 -8.56 -0.81
CA GLU A 74 21.36 -7.88 0.46
C GLU A 74 20.79 -6.49 0.15
N TRP A 75 19.54 -6.25 0.54
CA TRP A 75 19.00 -4.90 0.64
C TRP A 75 19.20 -4.47 2.08
N GLU A 76 20.30 -3.77 2.37
CA GLU A 76 20.51 -3.15 3.67
C GLU A 76 19.50 -2.02 3.84
N MET A 77 18.62 -2.15 4.83
CA MET A 77 17.80 -1.04 5.29
C MET A 77 18.71 -0.08 6.08
N PRO A 78 18.78 1.22 5.74
CA PRO A 78 19.54 2.17 6.54
C PRO A 78 18.87 2.35 7.91
N ASP A 79 19.69 2.25 8.96
CA ASP A 79 19.29 2.50 10.34
C ASP A 79 18.68 3.91 10.47
N MET A 80 17.51 4.00 11.13
CA MET A 80 17.00 5.29 11.58
C MET A 80 17.94 5.82 12.67
N ILE A 81 18.59 6.95 12.38
CA ILE A 81 19.33 7.71 13.37
C ILE A 81 18.30 8.42 14.24
N ASP A 82 18.11 7.92 15.46
CA ASP A 82 17.47 8.67 16.55
C ASP A 82 18.51 9.61 17.17
N GLU A 83 18.39 10.92 16.92
CA GLU A 83 18.86 11.97 17.84
C GLU A 83 17.96 13.22 17.75
#